data_AF-A0A6H0CUW0-F1
#
_entry.id   AF-A0A6H0CUW0-F1
#
_cell.length_a   1.000
_cell.length_b   1.000
_cell.length_c   1.000
_cell.angle_alpha   90.00
_cell.angle_beta   90.00
_cell.angle_gamma   90.00
#
_symmetry.space_group_name_H-M   'P 1'
#
loop_
_entity.id
_entity.type
_entity.pdbx_description
1 polymer ?
#
loop_
_entity_poly.entity_id
_entity_poly.type
_entity_poly.pdbx_seq_one_letter_code
_entity_poly.pdbx_strand_id
1 'polypeptide(L)'
;MRSREDLVALSRSGYAGIRLAGHLVMPEMGDAELVSLIALLRDARGVGLRVSWSGDCGALKVGGLCHLDPPRRPDGSFAWSAQRGGSLVVRRGPTFLAVEDTRHGGRRRIDVDRSEPAAAVLDESRWGRALTPAESAGLDALELHDLVFRAGDHGVGIAVRQGVWCV
;
A
#
# COMPACT_ATOMS: atom_id res chain seq x y z
N MET A 1 5.28 -6.83 14.50
CA MET A 1 5.15 -6.93 13.04
C MET A 1 5.81 -5.71 12.43
N ARG A 2 6.92 -5.89 11.71
CA ARG A 2 7.73 -4.79 11.18
C ARG A 2 8.01 -4.90 9.68
N SER A 3 7.60 -6.01 9.05
CA SER A 3 7.81 -6.24 7.63
C SER A 3 6.76 -7.17 7.04
N ARG A 4 6.77 -7.29 5.71
CA ARG A 4 5.98 -8.27 4.95
C ARG A 4 6.26 -9.72 5.38
N GLU A 5 7.48 -10.04 5.80
CA GLU A 5 7.88 -11.42 6.13
C GLU A 5 7.08 -11.97 7.32
N ASP A 6 6.83 -11.12 8.32
CA ASP A 6 5.98 -11.45 9.47
C ASP A 6 4.55 -11.82 9.03
N LEU A 7 3.99 -11.08 8.06
CA LEU A 7 2.67 -11.34 7.51
C LEU A 7 2.63 -12.65 6.70
N VAL A 8 3.69 -12.96 5.97
CA VAL A 8 3.82 -14.24 5.25
C VAL A 8 3.80 -15.41 6.23
N ALA A 9 4.51 -15.29 7.36
CA ALA A 9 4.53 -16.33 8.39
C ALA A 9 3.13 -16.57 9.00
N LEU A 10 2.38 -15.50 9.29
CA LEU A 10 1.00 -15.61 9.76
C LEU A 10 0.08 -16.29 8.72
N SER A 11 0.13 -15.84 7.46
CA SER A 11 -0.67 -16.42 6.38
C SER A 11 -0.39 -17.92 6.19
N ARG A 12 0.89 -18.32 6.19
CA ARG A 12 1.30 -19.73 6.10
C ARG A 12 0.88 -20.58 7.31
N SER A 13 0.67 -19.94 8.46
CA SER A 13 0.18 -20.62 9.66
C SER A 13 -1.35 -20.80 9.67
N GLY A 14 -2.04 -20.38 8.61
CA GLY A 14 -3.49 -20.58 8.43
C GLY A 14 -4.36 -19.44 8.96
N TYR A 15 -3.78 -18.32 9.39
CA TYR A 15 -4.57 -17.15 9.77
C TYR A 15 -5.19 -16.49 8.54
N ALA A 16 -6.46 -16.07 8.65
CA ALA A 16 -7.20 -15.40 7.58
C ALA A 16 -7.15 -13.85 7.68
N GLY A 17 -6.65 -13.31 8.78
CA GLY A 17 -6.57 -11.88 8.99
C GLY A 17 -5.96 -11.48 10.31
N ILE A 18 -5.81 -10.17 10.48
CA ILE A 18 -5.28 -9.52 11.68
C ILE A 18 -6.23 -8.42 12.14
N ARG A 19 -6.23 -8.16 13.45
CA ARG A 19 -6.96 -7.04 14.04
C ARG A 19 -5.96 -6.04 14.62
N LEU A 20 -6.05 -4.78 14.20
CA LEU A 20 -5.29 -3.70 14.83
C LEU A 20 -6.01 -3.27 16.10
N ALA A 21 -5.26 -3.10 17.18
CA ALA A 21 -5.79 -2.65 18.46
C ALA A 21 -5.94 -1.12 18.48
N GLY A 22 -6.98 -0.64 19.17
CA GLY A 22 -7.24 0.78 19.35
C GLY A 22 -7.99 1.45 18.18
N HIS A 23 -8.09 2.77 18.27
CA HIS A 23 -8.65 3.64 17.25
C HIS A 23 -7.53 4.53 16.70
N LEU A 24 -7.17 4.37 15.42
CA LEU A 24 -6.04 5.07 14.82
C LEU A 24 -6.49 6.40 14.20
N VAL A 25 -6.00 7.51 14.73
CA VAL A 25 -6.32 8.85 14.22
C VAL A 25 -5.22 9.29 13.26
N MET A 26 -5.40 9.06 11.96
CA MET A 26 -4.36 9.28 10.93
C MET A 26 -3.77 10.71 10.93
N PRO A 27 -4.56 11.78 11.14
CA PRO A 27 -4.01 13.14 11.25
C PRO A 27 -3.07 13.36 12.46
N GLU A 28 -3.13 12.52 13.49
CA GLU A 28 -2.30 12.61 14.69
C GLU A 28 -1.08 11.67 14.64
N MET A 29 -1.03 10.77 13.65
CA MET A 29 0.08 9.83 13.47
C MET A 29 1.32 10.55 12.92
N GLY A 30 2.50 10.13 13.38
CA GLY A 30 3.75 10.56 12.75
C GLY A 30 3.86 10.02 11.32
N ASP A 31 4.54 10.75 10.45
CA ASP A 31 4.69 10.40 9.02
C ASP A 31 5.15 8.96 8.77
N ALA A 32 6.17 8.51 9.50
CA ALA A 32 6.69 7.14 9.41
C ALA A 32 5.65 6.08 9.82
N GLU A 33 4.85 6.38 10.85
CA GLU A 33 3.81 5.49 11.35
C GLU A 33 2.65 5.40 10.35
N LEU A 34 2.26 6.54 9.78
CA LEU A 34 1.22 6.63 8.77
C LEU A 34 1.60 5.84 7.50
N VAL A 35 2.83 6.02 7.01
CA VAL A 35 3.37 5.23 5.89
C VAL A 35 3.46 3.74 6.23
N SER A 36 3.83 3.40 7.47
CA SER A 36 3.88 2.00 7.93
C SER A 36 2.51 1.34 7.96
N LEU A 37 1.46 2.07 8.38
CA LEU A 37 0.08 1.59 8.34
C LEU A 37 -0.34 1.27 6.91
N ILE A 38 -0.09 2.18 5.96
CA ILE A 38 -0.42 1.94 4.55
C ILE A 38 0.36 0.74 3.98
N ALA A 39 1.64 0.63 4.31
CA ALA A 39 2.50 -0.49 3.92
C ALA A 39 1.95 -1.83 4.44
N LEU A 40 1.52 -1.87 5.71
CA LEU A 40 0.89 -3.03 6.35
C LEU A 40 -0.40 -3.43 5.64
N LEU A 41 -1.30 -2.48 5.37
CA LEU A 41 -2.58 -2.77 4.69
C LEU A 41 -2.36 -3.36 3.29
N ARG A 42 -1.43 -2.78 2.52
CA ARG A 42 -1.01 -3.29 1.21
C ARG A 42 -0.42 -4.70 1.31
N ASP A 43 0.55 -4.90 2.20
CA ASP A 43 1.24 -6.18 2.29
C ASP A 43 0.34 -7.30 2.83
N ALA A 44 -0.54 -6.99 3.78
CA ALA A 44 -1.54 -7.92 4.31
C ALA A 44 -2.47 -8.41 3.19
N ARG A 45 -3.02 -7.48 2.39
CA ARG A 45 -3.80 -7.83 1.21
C ARG A 45 -2.99 -8.69 0.23
N GLY A 46 -1.72 -8.37 0.02
CA GLY A 46 -0.82 -9.11 -0.87
C GLY A 46 -0.40 -10.49 -0.38
N VAL A 47 -0.66 -10.87 0.88
CA VAL A 47 -0.48 -12.23 1.40
C VAL A 47 -1.80 -12.94 1.70
N GLY A 48 -2.93 -12.33 1.31
CA GLY A 48 -4.27 -12.88 1.54
C GLY A 48 -4.84 -12.67 2.94
N LEU A 49 -4.23 -11.81 3.76
CA LEU A 49 -4.74 -11.48 5.09
C LEU A 49 -5.69 -10.27 5.02
N ARG A 50 -6.84 -10.40 5.67
CA ARG A 50 -7.75 -9.27 5.92
C ARG A 50 -7.26 -8.46 7.10
N VAL A 51 -7.39 -7.14 7.05
CA VAL A 51 -7.10 -6.26 8.19
C VAL A 51 -8.39 -5.67 8.73
N SER A 52 -8.72 -5.99 9.98
CA SER A 52 -9.79 -5.34 10.71
C SER A 52 -9.19 -4.25 11.59
N TRP A 53 -9.56 -3.00 11.35
CA TRP A 53 -9.07 -1.87 12.11
C TRP A 53 -10.11 -0.77 12.21
N SER A 54 -9.93 0.11 13.19
CA SER A 54 -10.76 1.28 13.40
C SER A 54 -9.90 2.53 13.34
N GLY A 55 -10.42 3.61 12.77
CA GLY A 55 -9.67 4.84 12.69
C GLY A 55 -10.42 5.99 12.02
N ASP A 56 -9.82 7.16 12.12
CA ASP A 56 -10.24 8.39 11.44
C ASP A 56 -9.17 8.78 10.42
N CYS A 57 -9.63 9.05 9.20
CA CYS A 57 -8.78 9.47 8.09
C CYS A 57 -8.69 10.99 7.97
N GLY A 58 -9.53 11.75 8.69
CA GLY A 58 -9.61 13.21 8.56
C GLY A 58 -9.78 13.67 7.12
N ALA A 59 -8.94 14.64 6.71
CA ALA A 59 -8.92 15.20 5.35
C ALA A 59 -8.03 14.43 4.37
N LEU A 60 -7.51 13.26 4.75
CA LEU A 60 -6.61 12.48 3.90
C LEU A 60 -7.33 12.02 2.63
N LYS A 61 -6.70 12.24 1.46
CA LYS A 61 -7.23 11.77 0.18
C LYS A 61 -7.07 10.26 0.08
N VAL A 62 -8.13 9.53 0.43
CA VAL A 62 -8.14 8.06 0.46
C VAL A 62 -8.49 7.41 -0.88
N GLY A 63 -8.76 8.18 -1.94
CA GLY A 63 -9.20 7.66 -3.25
C GLY A 63 -8.25 6.61 -3.82
N GLY A 64 -6.94 6.85 -3.73
CA GLY A 64 -5.92 5.89 -4.15
C GLY A 64 -5.83 4.63 -3.29
N LEU A 65 -6.39 4.64 -2.08
CA LEU A 65 -6.32 3.56 -1.08
C LEU A 65 -7.58 2.68 -1.07
N CYS A 66 -8.58 2.96 -1.91
CA CYS A 66 -9.86 2.25 -1.92
C CYS A 66 -9.73 0.75 -2.21
N HIS A 67 -8.62 0.28 -2.78
CA HIS A 67 -8.34 -1.16 -2.94
C HIS A 67 -7.79 -1.81 -1.66
N LEU A 68 -7.52 -1.07 -0.60
CA LEU A 68 -7.05 -1.57 0.70
C LEU A 68 -8.21 -1.73 1.69
N ASP A 69 -7.99 -2.49 2.77
CA ASP A 69 -9.00 -2.70 3.79
C ASP A 69 -9.32 -1.39 4.55
N PRO A 70 -10.58 -0.91 4.54
CA PRO A 70 -10.94 0.36 5.15
C PRO A 70 -10.99 0.28 6.68
N PRO A 71 -10.71 1.40 7.37
CA PRO A 71 -10.99 1.51 8.79
C PRO A 71 -12.49 1.56 9.04
N ARG A 72 -12.89 1.02 10.19
CA ARG A 72 -14.21 1.24 10.77
C ARG A 72 -14.22 2.57 11.55
N ARG A 73 -15.20 3.41 11.25
CA ARG A 73 -15.47 4.67 11.96
C ARG A 73 -16.21 4.41 13.29
N PRO A 74 -16.24 5.39 14.22
CA PRO A 74 -16.98 5.25 15.49
C PRO A 74 -18.47 4.96 15.32
N ASP A 75 -19.08 5.45 14.24
CA ASP A 75 -20.48 5.20 13.86
C ASP A 75 -20.72 3.79 13.27
N GLY A 76 -19.68 2.96 13.17
CA GLY A 76 -19.74 1.61 12.63
C GLY A 76 -19.62 1.50 11.12
N SER A 77 -19.61 2.62 10.39
CA SER A 77 -19.40 2.67 8.92
C SER A 77 -17.93 2.46 8.53
N PHE A 78 -17.65 2.29 7.24
CA PHE A 78 -16.29 2.19 6.71
C PHE A 78 -15.84 3.50 6.08
N ALA A 79 -14.55 3.84 6.23
CA ALA A 79 -14.07 5.13 5.72
C ALA A 79 -14.11 5.26 4.19
N TRP A 80 -13.90 4.15 3.50
CA TRP A 80 -14.14 4.00 2.08
C TRP A 80 -14.79 2.64 1.81
N SER A 81 -15.52 2.54 0.70
CA SER A 81 -15.98 1.24 0.21
C SER A 81 -14.87 0.65 -0.65
N ALA A 82 -14.49 -0.61 -0.38
CA ALA A 82 -13.63 -1.33 -1.31
C ALA A 82 -14.36 -1.44 -2.65
N GLN A 83 -13.89 -0.73 -3.68
CA GLN A 83 -14.53 -0.78 -5.01
C GLN A 83 -14.55 -2.23 -5.50
N ARG A 84 -15.75 -2.78 -5.69
CA ARG A 84 -15.91 -4.13 -6.26
C ARG A 84 -15.24 -4.17 -7.64
N GLY A 85 -14.25 -5.04 -7.81
CA GLY A 85 -13.50 -5.22 -9.06
C GLY A 85 -12.32 -4.26 -9.26
N GLY A 86 -12.16 -3.25 -8.41
CA GLY A 86 -11.00 -2.36 -8.41
C GLY A 86 -9.78 -3.06 -7.80
N SER A 87 -8.67 -3.06 -8.53
CA SER A 87 -7.41 -3.65 -8.11
C SER A 87 -6.25 -2.75 -8.50
N LEU A 88 -5.23 -2.70 -7.65
CA LEU A 88 -3.95 -2.11 -7.98
C LEU A 88 -2.88 -3.11 -7.55
N VAL A 89 -2.20 -3.70 -8.53
CA VAL A 89 -1.21 -4.75 -8.29
C VAL A 89 0.10 -4.43 -8.97
N VAL A 90 1.20 -4.86 -8.37
CA VAL A 90 2.53 -4.77 -8.95
C VAL A 90 3.16 -6.15 -9.05
N ARG A 91 3.75 -6.44 -10.20
CA ARG A 91 4.52 -7.68 -10.45
C ARG A 91 5.96 -7.32 -10.79
N ARG A 92 6.89 -8.06 -10.22
CA ARG A 92 8.32 -7.85 -10.45
C ARG A 92 8.77 -8.62 -11.68
N GLY A 93 9.22 -7.92 -12.71
CA GLY A 93 9.98 -8.48 -13.83
C GLY A 93 11.49 -8.39 -13.61
N PRO A 94 12.30 -8.91 -14.56
CA PRO A 94 13.76 -8.86 -14.46
C PRO A 94 14.29 -7.42 -14.40
N THR A 95 13.80 -6.55 -15.28
CA THR A 95 14.25 -5.16 -15.44
C THR A 95 13.17 -4.12 -15.17
N PHE A 96 11.92 -4.54 -14.92
CA PHE A 96 10.80 -3.63 -14.76
C PHE A 96 9.85 -4.09 -13.64
N LEU A 97 9.03 -3.17 -13.14
CA LEU A 97 7.84 -3.43 -12.34
C LEU A 97 6.61 -3.15 -13.20
N ALA A 98 5.75 -4.15 -13.39
CA ALA A 98 4.47 -3.95 -14.07
C ALA A 98 3.38 -3.68 -13.05
N VAL A 99 2.83 -2.48 -13.08
CA VAL A 99 1.69 -2.07 -12.29
C VAL A 99 0.43 -2.20 -13.13
N GLU A 100 -0.53 -2.98 -12.66
CA GLU A 100 -1.87 -3.09 -13.26
C GLU A 100 -2.89 -2.41 -12.36
N ASP A 101 -3.64 -1.47 -12.92
CA ASP A 101 -4.64 -0.67 -12.23
C ASP A 101 -6.01 -0.84 -12.91
N THR A 102 -7.00 -1.26 -12.13
CA THR A 102 -8.40 -1.38 -12.53
C THR A 102 -9.34 -0.58 -11.64
N ARG A 103 -8.82 0.30 -10.76
CA ARG A 103 -9.62 1.09 -9.80
C ARG A 103 -10.67 1.98 -10.48
N HIS A 104 -10.39 2.43 -11.71
CA HIS A 104 -11.24 3.37 -12.45
C HIS A 104 -12.04 2.71 -13.60
N GLY A 105 -12.31 1.41 -13.52
CA GLY A 105 -13.17 0.67 -14.47
C GLY A 105 -12.49 0.25 -15.78
N GLY A 106 -11.46 0.96 -16.23
CA GLY A 106 -10.56 0.52 -17.31
C GLY A 106 -9.30 -0.16 -16.77
N ARG A 107 -8.77 -1.16 -17.50
CA ARG A 107 -7.45 -1.72 -17.21
C ARG A 107 -6.37 -0.81 -17.75
N ARG A 108 -5.53 -0.28 -16.86
CA ARG A 108 -4.33 0.47 -17.17
C ARG A 108 -3.12 -0.35 -16.75
N ARG A 109 -2.07 -0.35 -17.59
CA ARG A 109 -0.77 -0.91 -17.25
C ARG A 109 0.30 0.17 -17.29
N ILE A 110 1.16 0.18 -16.30
CA ILE A 110 2.29 1.12 -16.16
C ILE A 110 3.51 0.25 -15.90
N ASP A 111 4.49 0.31 -16.79
CA ASP A 111 5.77 -0.37 -16.60
C ASP A 111 6.79 0.65 -16.08
N VAL A 112 7.43 0.33 -14.96
CA VAL A 112 8.45 1.18 -14.31
C VAL A 112 9.79 0.48 -14.41
N ASP A 113 10.82 1.16 -14.92
CA ASP A 113 12.17 0.61 -15.01
C ASP A 113 12.76 0.41 -13.60
N ARG A 114 13.30 -0.78 -13.32
CA ARG A 114 13.85 -1.11 -11.99
C ARG A 114 15.17 -0.41 -11.67
N SER A 115 15.80 0.21 -12.64
CA SER A 115 16.96 1.08 -12.43
C SER A 115 16.58 2.46 -11.88
N GLU A 116 15.30 2.86 -11.98
CA GLU A 116 14.83 4.14 -11.46
C GLU A 116 14.70 4.11 -9.93
N PRO A 117 15.08 5.19 -9.22
CA PRO A 117 14.89 5.30 -7.77
C PRO A 117 13.43 5.07 -7.33
N ALA A 118 12.47 5.52 -8.14
CA ALA A 118 11.05 5.35 -7.87
C ALA A 118 10.62 3.88 -7.78
N ALA A 119 11.26 2.99 -8.55
CA ALA A 119 11.00 1.56 -8.50
C ALA A 119 11.40 0.93 -7.15
N ALA A 120 12.44 1.46 -6.49
CA ALA A 120 12.84 1.00 -5.16
C ALA A 120 11.72 1.22 -4.12
N VAL A 121 10.95 2.30 -4.24
CA VAL A 121 9.82 2.61 -3.35
C VAL A 121 8.63 1.67 -3.60
N LEU A 122 8.39 1.29 -4.86
CA LEU A 122 7.35 0.32 -5.22
C LEU A 122 7.69 -1.11 -4.78
N ASP A 123 8.97 -1.48 -4.81
CA ASP A 123 9.47 -2.83 -4.44
C ASP A 123 9.84 -2.94 -2.94
N GLU A 124 9.88 -1.84 -2.19
CA GLU A 124 10.31 -1.81 -0.79
C GLU A 124 9.39 -2.62 0.15
N SER A 125 9.97 -3.54 0.90
CA SER A 125 9.30 -4.44 1.86
C SER A 125 9.39 -3.97 3.32
N ARG A 126 10.32 -3.07 3.63
CA ARG A 126 10.49 -2.43 4.94
C ARG A 126 9.51 -1.29 5.09
N TRP A 127 8.79 -1.27 6.21
CA TRP A 127 7.76 -0.28 6.47
C TRP A 127 8.36 0.97 7.12
N GLY A 128 7.82 2.15 6.77
CA GLY A 128 8.14 3.40 7.46
C GLY A 128 9.58 3.88 7.31
N ARG A 129 10.32 3.44 6.29
CA ARG A 129 11.66 3.99 6.03
C ARG A 129 11.56 5.39 5.43
N ALA A 130 12.54 6.22 5.72
CA ALA A 130 12.73 7.49 5.04
C ALA A 130 13.10 7.25 3.57
N LEU A 131 12.66 8.16 2.71
CA LEU A 131 13.05 8.25 1.32
C LEU A 131 14.42 8.91 1.22
N THR A 132 15.25 8.41 0.32
CA THR A 132 16.43 9.16 -0.12
C THR A 132 16.01 10.35 -1.00
N PRO A 133 16.87 11.38 -1.15
CA PRO A 133 16.56 12.50 -2.04
C PRO A 133 16.28 12.07 -3.49
N ALA A 134 17.01 11.08 -4.00
CA ALA A 134 16.83 10.54 -5.34
C ALA A 134 15.48 9.82 -5.50
N GLU A 135 15.06 9.05 -4.49
CA GLU A 135 13.73 8.43 -4.47
C GLU A 135 12.65 9.49 -4.43
N SER A 136 12.73 10.43 -3.48
CA SER A 136 11.77 11.52 -3.33
C SER A 136 11.55 12.31 -4.62
N ALA A 137 12.63 12.65 -5.33
CA ALA A 137 12.55 13.36 -6.62
C ALA A 137 11.94 12.51 -7.75
N GLY A 138 12.04 11.18 -7.68
CA GLY A 138 11.48 10.26 -8.67
C GLY A 138 10.00 9.95 -8.49
N LEU A 139 9.37 10.39 -7.39
CA LEU A 139 7.99 10.01 -7.05
C LEU A 139 6.91 10.84 -7.75
N ASP A 140 7.24 12.02 -8.27
CA ASP A 140 6.25 12.94 -8.85
C ASP A 140 5.39 12.28 -9.95
N ALA A 141 6.02 11.49 -10.83
CA ALA A 141 5.33 10.76 -11.89
C ALA A 141 4.43 9.63 -11.35
N LEU A 142 4.82 9.00 -10.22
CA LEU A 142 4.04 7.94 -9.59
C LEU A 142 2.84 8.50 -8.81
N GLU A 143 2.97 9.69 -8.23
CA GLU A 143 1.89 10.42 -7.57
C GLU A 143 0.79 10.84 -8.55
N LEU A 144 1.17 11.32 -9.73
CA LEU A 144 0.21 11.62 -10.82
C LEU A 144 -0.62 10.40 -11.24
N HIS A 145 -0.23 9.20 -10.83
CA HIS A 145 -0.92 7.95 -11.13
C HIS A 145 -1.49 7.26 -9.90
N ASP A 146 -1.51 7.95 -8.74
CA ASP A 146 -1.97 7.42 -7.47
C ASP A 146 -1.32 6.06 -7.13
N LEU A 147 -0.01 5.91 -7.37
CA LEU A 147 0.72 4.66 -7.15
C LEU A 147 1.52 4.63 -5.85
N VAL A 148 1.68 5.79 -5.20
CA VAL A 148 2.49 5.97 -4.02
C VAL A 148 1.73 6.80 -3.00
N PHE A 149 1.93 6.49 -1.72
CA PHE A 149 1.48 7.30 -0.60
C PHE A 149 2.69 7.91 0.09
N ARG A 150 2.65 9.22 0.36
CA ARG A 150 3.71 9.97 1.03
C ARG A 150 3.19 10.73 2.23
N ALA A 151 4.05 10.85 3.23
CA ALA A 151 3.87 11.73 4.38
C ALA A 151 5.28 12.21 4.80
N GLY A 152 5.49 13.53 4.79
CA GLY A 152 6.83 14.12 4.98
C GLY A 152 7.90 13.46 4.09
N ASP A 153 8.98 13.01 4.74
CA ASP A 153 10.12 12.34 4.09
C ASP A 153 9.93 10.82 3.93
N HIS A 154 8.73 10.30 4.13
CA HIS A 154 8.42 8.88 4.06
C HIS A 154 7.50 8.59 2.86
N GLY A 155 7.64 7.41 2.29
CA GLY A 155 6.80 6.98 1.18
C GLY A 155 6.71 5.48 1.00
N VAL A 156 5.62 5.04 0.40
CA VAL A 156 5.38 3.63 0.08
C VAL A 156 4.57 3.47 -1.19
N GLY A 157 4.98 2.56 -2.07
CA GLY A 157 4.14 2.14 -3.19
C GLY A 157 2.89 1.43 -2.67
N ILE A 158 1.70 1.84 -3.13
CA ILE A 158 0.42 1.31 -2.62
C ILE A 158 -0.12 0.14 -3.44
N ALA A 159 0.52 -0.19 -4.56
CA ALA A 159 0.19 -1.36 -5.36
C ALA A 159 0.47 -2.66 -4.60
N VAL A 160 -0.49 -3.59 -4.63
CA VAL A 160 -0.38 -4.88 -3.97
C VAL A 160 0.61 -5.78 -4.70
N ARG A 161 1.66 -6.22 -4.01
CA ARG A 161 2.67 -7.11 -4.60
C ARG A 161 2.11 -8.49 -4.91
N GLN A 162 2.09 -8.84 -6.20
CA GLN A 162 1.69 -10.16 -6.71
C GLN A 162 2.89 -10.88 -7.32
N GLY A 163 3.83 -11.29 -6.47
CA GLY A 163 4.92 -12.19 -6.87
C GLY A 163 5.83 -11.69 -8.01
N VAL A 164 6.57 -12.63 -8.60
CA VAL A 164 7.51 -12.40 -9.70
C VAL A 164 6.88 -12.87 -11.00
N TRP A 165 7.13 -12.14 -12.09
CA TRP A 165 6.78 -12.60 -13.42
C TRP A 165 7.71 -13.78 -13.78
N CYS A 166 7.16 -15.00 -13.81
CA CYS A 166 7.87 -16.13 -14.39
C CYS A 166 7.83 -15.98 -15.92
N VAL A 167 8.99 -15.75 -16.51
CA VAL A 167 9.24 -15.95 -17.95
C VAL A 167 9.51 -17.42 -18.22
#